data_AF-A0ABC8ACY5-F1
#
_entry.id   AF-A0ABC8ACY5-F1
#
_cell.length_a   1.000
_cell.length_b   1.000
_cell.length_c   1.000
_cell.angle_alpha   90.00
_cell.angle_beta   90.00
_cell.angle_gamma   90.00
#
_symmetry.space_group_name_H-M   'P 1'
#
loop_
_entity.id
_entity.type
_entity.pdbx_description
1 polymer ?
#
loop_
_entity_poly.entity_id
_entity_poly.type
_entity_poly.pdbx_seq_one_letter_code
_entity_poly.pdbx_strand_id
1 'polypeptide(L)'
;MLNALTDACDANVGSTPVDLALMGKVEEIVKRLMSDFNHNFSIFLSLEQAFLEFLMQHRCQVGIVERRIAETQWRIFLLGRNWTNT
;
A
#
# COMPACT_ATOMS: atom_id res chain seq x y z
N MET A 1 6.69 22.53 -2.59
CA MET A 1 7.71 22.38 -1.52
C MET A 1 9.11 22.26 -2.09
N LEU A 2 9.40 21.34 -3.03
CA LEU A 2 10.72 21.30 -3.68
C LEU A 2 11.09 22.61 -4.42
N ASN A 3 10.16 23.22 -5.17
CA ASN A 3 10.44 24.47 -5.89
C ASN A 3 10.86 25.64 -4.99
N ALA A 4 10.28 25.74 -3.78
CA ALA A 4 10.65 26.77 -2.81
C ALA A 4 12.05 26.53 -2.21
N LEU A 5 12.49 25.27 -2.16
CA LEU A 5 13.84 24.92 -1.73
C LEU A 5 14.86 25.21 -2.85
N THR A 6 14.49 24.94 -4.10
CA THR A 6 15.28 25.27 -5.29
C THR A 6 15.51 26.78 -5.41
N ASP A 7 14.46 27.59 -5.28
CA ASP A 7 14.55 29.06 -5.32
C ASP A 7 15.42 29.63 -4.18
N ALA A 8 15.37 29.01 -2.98
CA ALA A 8 16.18 29.43 -1.85
C ALA A 8 17.67 29.08 -2.01
N CYS A 9 17.99 28.00 -2.74
CA CYS A 9 19.36 27.62 -3.07
C CYS A 9 19.95 28.48 -4.19
N ASP A 10 19.17 28.85 -5.21
CA ASP A 10 19.62 29.73 -6.30
C ASP A 10 19.94 31.16 -5.82
N ALA A 11 19.27 31.62 -4.76
CA ALA A 11 19.51 32.94 -4.16
C ALA A 11 20.73 33.00 -3.21
N ASN A 12 21.28 31.86 -2.78
CA ASN A 12 22.42 31.81 -1.86
C ASN A 12 23.52 30.89 -2.38
N VAL A 13 24.36 31.43 -3.27
CA VAL A 13 25.50 30.70 -3.88
C VAL A 13 26.66 30.47 -2.88
N GLY A 14 26.49 30.86 -1.61
CA GLY A 14 27.49 30.68 -0.56
C GLY A 14 28.74 31.52 -0.79
N SER A 15 28.67 32.82 -0.47
CA SER A 15 29.82 33.72 -0.63
C SER A 15 30.79 33.66 0.56
N THR A 16 30.35 33.11 1.70
CA THR A 16 31.16 33.00 2.91
C THR A 16 31.35 31.54 3.35
N PRO A 17 32.43 31.21 4.09
CA PRO A 17 32.66 29.87 4.64
C PRO A 17 31.52 29.34 5.53
N VAL A 18 30.78 30.25 6.18
CA VAL A 18 29.61 29.92 7.00
C VAL A 18 28.44 29.45 6.13
N ASP A 19 28.21 30.12 5.00
CA ASP A 19 27.16 29.74 4.06
C ASP A 19 27.44 28.37 3.43
N LEU A 20 28.69 28.10 3.06
CA LEU A 20 29.09 26.79 2.53
C LEU A 20 28.88 25.65 3.55
N ALA A 21 29.20 25.90 4.83
CA ALA A 21 28.93 24.93 5.90
C ALA A 21 27.42 24.71 6.12
N LEU A 22 26.62 25.76 6.00
CA LEU A 22 25.16 25.66 6.09
C LEU A 22 24.59 24.87 4.91
N MET A 23 25.07 25.10 3.68
CA MET A 23 24.66 24.34 2.50
C MET A 23 24.99 22.86 2.63
N GLY A 24 26.19 22.51 3.14
CA GLY A 24 26.56 21.11 3.41
C GLY A 24 25.64 20.44 4.43
N LYS A 25 25.24 21.18 5.48
CA LYS A 25 24.28 20.69 6.48
C LYS A 25 22.88 20.51 5.92
N VAL A 26 22.43 21.42 5.05
CA VAL A 26 21.14 21.29 4.36
C VAL A 26 21.15 20.06 3.45
N GLU A 27 22.23 19.84 2.70
CA GLU A 27 22.37 18.66 1.84
C GLU A 27 22.30 17.35 2.64
N GLU A 28 22.99 17.28 3.78
CA GLU A 28 22.94 16.13 4.69
C GLU A 28 21.51 15.86 5.18
N ILE A 29 20.80 16.92 5.62
CA ILE A 29 19.42 16.81 6.11
C ILE A 29 18.48 16.34 5.00
N VAL A 30 18.62 16.89 3.79
CA VAL A 30 17.78 16.50 2.63
C VAL A 30 18.04 15.04 2.26
N LYS A 31 19.31 14.60 2.22
CA LYS A 31 19.66 13.20 1.95
C LYS A 31 19.06 12.26 2.98
N ARG A 32 19.16 12.59 4.27
CA ARG A 32 18.56 11.79 5.33
C ARG A 32 17.04 11.74 5.21
N LEU A 33 16.40 12.89 5.00
CA LEU A 33 14.94 12.97 4.83
C LEU A 33 14.46 12.13 3.66
N MET A 34 15.14 12.20 2.52
CA MET A 34 14.83 11.37 1.35
C MET A 34 15.01 9.88 1.63
N SER A 35 16.09 9.50 2.33
CA SER A 35 16.33 8.12 2.73
C SER A 35 15.21 7.59 3.63
N ASP A 36 14.85 8.34 4.67
CA ASP A 36 13.80 7.96 5.62
C ASP A 36 12.44 7.88 4.92
N PHE A 37 12.14 8.83 4.03
CA PHE A 37 10.91 8.82 3.25
C PHE A 37 10.82 7.60 2.34
N ASN A 38 11.88 7.29 1.59
CA ASN A 38 11.91 6.14 0.70
C ASN A 38 11.79 4.82 1.47
N HIS A 39 12.41 4.73 2.64
CA HIS A 39 12.27 3.57 3.50
C HIS A 39 10.82 3.38 3.96
N ASN A 40 10.19 4.44 4.48
CA ASN A 40 8.79 4.39 4.91
C ASN A 40 7.85 4.06 3.74
N PHE A 41 8.09 4.65 2.56
CA PHE A 41 7.31 4.35 1.36
C PHE A 41 7.44 2.88 0.95
N SER A 42 8.65 2.31 1.02
CA SER A 42 8.86 0.88 0.75
C SER A 42 8.08 -0.02 1.71
N ILE A 43 7.92 0.37 2.98
CA ILE A 43 7.11 -0.37 3.95
C ILE A 43 5.63 -0.33 3.53
N PHE A 44 5.11 0.85 3.18
CA PHE A 44 3.72 0.99 2.76
C PHE A 44 3.41 0.17 1.49
N LEU A 45 4.30 0.17 0.50
CA LEU A 45 4.16 -0.67 -0.70
C LEU A 45 4.13 -2.16 -0.36
N SER A 46 4.99 -2.61 0.56
CA SER A 46 4.97 -4.00 1.02
C SER A 46 3.67 -4.36 1.72
N LEU A 47 3.12 -3.46 2.54
CA LEU A 47 1.85 -3.66 3.23
C LEU A 47 0.68 -3.67 2.26
N GLU A 48 0.68 -2.80 1.26
CA GLU A 48 -0.34 -2.77 0.21
C GLU A 48 -0.37 -4.10 -0.55
N GLN A 49 0.79 -4.60 -0.96
CA GLN A 49 0.90 -5.89 -1.66
C GLN A 49 0.35 -7.04 -0.79
N ALA A 50 0.77 -7.12 0.48
CA ALA A 50 0.28 -8.13 1.41
C ALA A 50 -1.25 -8.03 1.64
N PHE A 51 -1.79 -6.81 1.68
CA PHE A 51 -3.21 -6.59 1.83
C PHE A 51 -4.00 -7.00 0.59
N LEU A 52 -3.49 -6.74 -0.62
CA LEU A 52 -4.10 -7.18 -1.87
C LEU A 52 -4.15 -8.71 -1.97
N GLU A 53 -3.07 -9.40 -1.59
CA GLU A 53 -3.01 -10.86 -1.52
C GLU A 53 -4.04 -11.40 -0.54
N PHE A 54 -4.13 -10.79 0.65
CA PHE A 54 -5.14 -11.14 1.64
C PHE A 54 -6.56 -10.99 1.09
N LEU A 55 -6.88 -9.88 0.40
CA LEU A 55 -8.19 -9.66 -0.21
C LEU A 55 -8.51 -10.69 -1.31
N MET A 56 -7.53 -11.08 -2.12
CA MET A 56 -7.70 -12.13 -3.13
C MET A 56 -8.03 -13.47 -2.48
N GLN A 57 -7.27 -13.85 -1.45
CA GLN A 57 -7.50 -15.08 -0.70
C GLN A 57 -8.87 -15.07 -0.02
N HIS A 58 -9.23 -13.97 0.64
CA HIS A 58 -10.53 -13.83 1.30
C HIS A 58 -11.69 -13.96 0.30
N ARG A 59 -11.63 -13.29 -0.85
CA ARG A 59 -12.65 -13.43 -1.91
C ARG A 59 -12.79 -14.86 -2.41
N CYS A 60 -11.66 -15.55 -2.60
CA CYS A 60 -11.67 -16.96 -3.00
C CYS A 60 -12.36 -17.84 -1.95
N GLN A 61 -12.03 -17.65 -0.66
CA GLN A 61 -12.64 -18.40 0.44
C GLN A 61 -14.15 -18.16 0.54
N VAL A 62 -14.61 -16.91 0.42
CA VAL A 62 -16.04 -16.57 0.40
C VAL A 62 -16.74 -17.31 -0.74
N GLY A 63 -16.19 -17.25 -1.96
CA GLY A 63 -16.80 -17.92 -3.11
C GLY A 63 -16.91 -19.44 -2.94
N ILE A 64 -15.93 -20.08 -2.28
CA ILE A 64 -15.99 -21.51 -1.96
C ILE A 64 -17.13 -21.81 -0.98
N VAL A 65 -17.26 -21.00 0.08
CA VAL A 65 -18.30 -21.17 1.10
C VAL A 65 -19.69 -20.99 0.47
N GLU A 66 -19.89 -19.94 -0.31
CA GLU A 66 -21.15 -19.67 -1.02
C GLU A 66 -21.53 -20.83 -1.95
N ARG A 67 -20.57 -21.36 -2.71
CA ARG A 67 -20.81 -22.51 -3.59
C ARG A 67 -21.24 -23.74 -2.81
N ARG A 68 -20.59 -24.04 -1.68
CA ARG A 68 -20.96 -25.17 -0.81
C ARG A 68 -22.35 -25.01 -0.20
N ILE A 69 -22.72 -23.79 0.20
CA ILE A 69 -24.07 -23.48 0.69
C ILE A 69 -25.09 -23.73 -0.41
N ALA A 70 -24.85 -23.20 -1.61
CA ALA A 70 -25.73 -23.41 -2.76
C ALA A 70 -25.88 -24.90 -3.10
N GLU A 71 -24.78 -25.64 -3.20
CA GLU A 71 -24.81 -27.09 -3.47
C GLU A 71 -25.60 -27.87 -2.40
N THR A 72 -25.47 -27.50 -1.13
CA THR A 72 -26.22 -28.11 -0.03
C THR A 72 -27.71 -27.80 -0.13
N GLN A 73 -28.06 -26.54 -0.38
CA GLN A 73 -29.46 -26.12 -0.59
C GLN A 73 -30.10 -26.82 -1.78
N TRP A 74 -29.38 -26.89 -2.91
CA TRP A 74 -29.83 -27.63 -4.10
C TRP A 74 -30.06 -29.11 -3.80
N ARG A 75 -29.16 -29.76 -3.05
CA ARG A 75 -29.32 -31.17 -2.66
C ARG A 75 -30.56 -31.37 -1.79
N ILE A 76 -30.77 -30.53 -0.79
CA ILE A 76 -31.96 -30.57 0.08
C ILE A 76 -33.23 -30.37 -0.75
N PHE A 77 -33.23 -29.39 -1.65
CA PHE A 77 -34.36 -29.11 -2.53
C PHE A 77 -34.72 -30.29 -3.44
N LEU A 78 -33.72 -30.93 -4.06
CA LEU A 78 -33.91 -32.11 -4.89
C LEU A 78 -34.43 -33.31 -4.09
N LEU A 79 -33.88 -33.53 -2.89
CA LEU A 79 -34.41 -34.55 -1.97
C LEU A 79 -35.88 -34.27 -1.67
N GLY A 80 -36.22 -33.04 -1.27
CA GLY A 80 -37.61 -32.63 -0.98
C GLY A 80 -38.57 -32.87 -2.15
N ARG A 81 -38.19 -32.54 -3.39
CA ARG A 81 -39.00 -32.82 -4.58
C ARG A 81 -39.19 -34.31 -4.87
N ASN A 82 -38.22 -35.15 -4.52
CA ASN A 82 -38.32 -36.60 -4.72
C ASN A 82 -39.33 -37.20 -3.74
N TRP A 83 -39.34 -36.73 -2.48
CA TRP A 83 -40.31 -37.15 -1.46
C TRP A 83 -41.75 -36.71 -1.75
N THR A 84 -41.98 -35.60 -2.47
CA THR A 84 -43.33 -35.13 -2.81
C THR A 84 -43.93 -35.77 -4.07
N ASN A 85 -43.17 -36.58 -4.81
CA ASN A 85 -43.62 -37.28 -6.04
C ASN A 85 -43.90 -38.78 -5.83
N THR A 86 -43.81 -39.27 -4.59
CA THR A 86 -44.21 -40.62 -4.14
C THR A 86 -45.40 -40.52 -3.21
#